data_AF-A0A7C1CJ80-F1
#
_entry.id   AF-A0A7C1CJ80-F1
#
_cell.length_a   1.000
_cell.length_b   1.000
_cell.length_c   1.000
_cell.angle_alpha   90.00
_cell.angle_beta   90.00
_cell.angle_gamma   90.00
#
_symmetry.space_group_name_H-M   'P 1'
#
loop_
_entity.id
_entity.type
_entity.pdbx_description
1 polymer ?
#
loop_
_entity_poly.entity_id
_entity_poly.type
_entity_poly.pdbx_seq_one_letter_code
_entity_poly.pdbx_strand_id
1 'polypeptide(L)'
;MLMRSGPGGFEKLPDQRRMRRSTFIGSINRRILKAQNLKLLRRIYWGHCSPYERSLPHRWYGKQFYRRKEWSCRTLLAFRRFCFSRAGRYNSLFGSDSTAILGECFVQPVMARRLVHWQNGLCPPPWELMICPTHRCNLKCGICARTWEEHLHPTLLNEVPDDRWLRLVDEAVALGVRYLSIGGGGEPTLRRELIMRICAKAKGHGLEGHLQTNGTLLREDDVDALIALGWDHVTISLDGPTATVNDAIRFQNAFNESVKRIDMLCAAKKRKRAAAPDIQVHMVLTALNCDQLSAMAAFSAAHGVESLFVSPLLEYSSDMKSFVLSPQQRAELPGHVQRAIAKANALGLAHNFENLLPAPELQPAAVLGNSEIAGQWPVGHIAGARCLEPWRGLVVSSSGHALPCCYFWEEKADSIRDKSLHDIWLGAYLTEFRQEMLNGILPEPCRTCGFPDSLTHRKLKECVQQAASSPGGMSPGRRGLVAKAWNSLRNHGLRDSIRRYRQWRAIQRALRKEP
;
A
#
# COMPACT_ATOMS: atom_id res chain seq x y z
N MET A 1 48.11 6.98 -51.29
CA MET A 1 47.72 7.15 -52.70
C MET A 1 46.20 7.02 -52.74
N LEU A 2 45.41 8.11 -52.76
CA LEU A 2 45.06 8.91 -53.95
C LEU A 2 44.44 8.03 -55.05
N MET A 3 43.36 8.32 -55.77
CA MET A 3 42.35 9.38 -55.90
C MET A 3 41.28 8.79 -56.88
N ARG A 4 39.96 8.94 -56.65
CA ARG A 4 39.01 9.92 -57.24
C ARG A 4 38.89 9.99 -58.78
N SER A 5 37.64 9.94 -59.25
CA SER A 5 37.06 10.91 -60.21
C SER A 5 35.52 10.92 -60.17
N GLY A 6 34.93 12.11 -59.90
CA GLY A 6 33.54 12.50 -60.22
C GLY A 6 33.46 13.07 -61.66
N PRO A 7 32.42 13.84 -62.09
CA PRO A 7 31.85 15.03 -61.42
C PRO A 7 30.29 15.18 -61.50
N GLY A 8 29.57 15.87 -60.60
CA GLY A 8 29.17 17.32 -60.61
C GLY A 8 27.66 17.48 -60.92
N GLY A 9 26.80 18.37 -60.39
CA GLY A 9 26.82 19.44 -59.37
C GLY A 9 25.45 20.19 -59.31
N PHE A 10 25.16 20.81 -58.16
CA PHE A 10 24.36 22.03 -57.87
C PHE A 10 22.79 22.14 -57.86
N GLU A 11 22.27 22.37 -56.63
CA GLU A 11 21.32 23.38 -56.08
C GLU A 11 19.96 23.74 -56.74
N LYS A 12 18.86 23.70 -55.94
CA LYS A 12 18.20 24.87 -55.30
C LYS A 12 16.89 24.50 -54.54
N LEU A 13 16.73 25.08 -53.35
CA LEU A 13 15.47 25.17 -52.58
C LEU A 13 14.53 26.24 -53.17
N PRO A 14 13.20 26.12 -52.99
CA PRO A 14 12.35 27.31 -52.89
C PRO A 14 11.47 27.36 -51.63
N ASP A 15 11.74 28.44 -50.88
CA ASP A 15 10.93 29.40 -50.13
C ASP A 15 9.45 29.15 -49.75
N GLN A 16 9.11 29.66 -48.57
CA GLN A 16 7.77 29.73 -47.99
C GLN A 16 6.97 30.96 -48.47
N ARG A 17 5.64 30.74 -48.59
CA ARG A 17 4.49 31.67 -48.40
C ARG A 17 3.67 31.97 -49.66
N ARG A 18 2.49 31.32 -49.78
CA ARG A 18 1.16 32.00 -49.69
C ARG A 18 -0.02 31.02 -49.88
N MET A 19 -0.95 31.11 -48.92
CA MET A 19 -2.42 31.02 -49.02
C MET A 19 -3.19 29.71 -49.34
N ARG A 20 -3.87 29.26 -48.26
CA ARG A 20 -5.33 29.01 -48.11
C ARG A 20 -5.99 27.74 -48.69
N ARG A 21 -6.42 26.91 -47.72
CA ARG A 21 -7.74 26.26 -47.53
C ARG A 21 -8.27 25.33 -48.64
N SER A 22 -8.30 24.03 -48.33
CA SER A 22 -9.54 23.26 -48.45
C SER A 22 -9.72 22.36 -47.23
N THR A 23 -10.87 22.53 -46.59
CA THR A 23 -11.36 21.85 -45.40
C THR A 23 -12.35 20.80 -45.82
N PHE A 24 -12.11 19.53 -45.52
CA PHE A 24 -13.13 18.50 -45.26
C PHE A 24 -12.39 17.29 -44.67
N ILE A 25 -12.99 16.50 -43.78
CA ILE A 25 -12.36 15.37 -43.02
C ILE A 25 -11.56 15.79 -41.75
N GLY A 26 -11.99 16.85 -41.06
CA GLY A 26 -11.38 17.27 -39.76
C GLY A 26 -12.26 17.11 -38.52
N SER A 27 -13.58 16.93 -38.67
CA SER A 27 -14.55 17.13 -37.57
C SER A 27 -15.02 15.84 -36.89
N ILE A 28 -15.02 14.70 -37.60
CA ILE A 28 -15.58 13.44 -37.08
C ILE A 28 -14.59 12.73 -36.13
N ASN A 29 -13.28 12.76 -36.41
CA ASN A 29 -12.29 12.07 -35.58
C ASN A 29 -11.99 12.73 -34.22
N ARG A 30 -12.16 14.06 -34.08
CA ARG A 30 -11.86 14.74 -32.81
C ARG A 30 -12.93 14.55 -31.73
N ARG A 31 -14.19 14.31 -32.10
CA ARG A 31 -15.27 14.07 -31.13
C ARG A 31 -15.20 12.65 -30.53
N ILE A 32 -14.85 11.66 -31.36
CA ILE A 32 -14.73 10.26 -30.94
C ILE A 32 -13.50 10.08 -30.01
N LEU A 33 -12.33 10.63 -30.38
CA LEU A 33 -11.13 10.64 -29.53
C LEU A 33 -11.30 11.45 -28.23
N LYS A 34 -12.10 12.53 -28.24
CA LYS A 34 -12.44 13.30 -27.02
C LYS A 34 -13.35 12.51 -26.08
N ALA A 35 -14.34 11.79 -26.61
CA ALA A 35 -15.26 10.98 -25.81
C ALA A 35 -14.57 9.74 -25.21
N GLN A 36 -13.67 9.10 -25.96
CA GLN A 36 -12.89 7.95 -25.48
C GLN A 36 -11.91 8.34 -24.36
N ASN A 37 -11.23 9.49 -24.46
CA ASN A 37 -10.32 9.97 -23.40
C ASN A 37 -11.06 10.45 -22.13
N LEU A 38 -12.24 11.07 -22.28
CA LEU A 38 -13.10 11.41 -21.14
C LEU A 38 -13.68 10.16 -20.46
N LYS A 39 -14.04 9.14 -21.24
CA LYS A 39 -14.44 7.83 -20.71
C LYS A 39 -13.27 7.16 -20.00
N LEU A 40 -12.05 7.19 -20.55
CA LEU A 40 -10.85 6.61 -19.95
C LEU A 40 -10.48 7.28 -18.63
N LEU A 41 -10.44 8.62 -18.58
CA LEU A 41 -10.18 9.38 -17.36
C LEU A 41 -11.29 9.21 -16.32
N ARG A 42 -12.56 9.10 -16.75
CA ARG A 42 -13.65 8.73 -15.85
C ARG A 42 -13.52 7.28 -15.39
N ARG A 43 -13.05 6.35 -16.22
CA ARG A 43 -12.85 4.95 -15.85
C ARG A 43 -11.71 4.78 -14.86
N ILE A 44 -10.61 5.53 -15.03
CA ILE A 44 -9.48 5.56 -14.10
C ILE A 44 -9.90 6.21 -12.78
N TYR A 45 -10.57 7.37 -12.81
CA TYR A 45 -10.96 8.09 -11.59
C TYR A 45 -12.15 7.41 -10.85
N TRP A 46 -13.22 7.04 -11.56
CA TRP A 46 -14.40 6.39 -10.96
C TRP A 46 -14.20 4.89 -10.72
N GLY A 47 -13.31 4.23 -11.48
CA GLY A 47 -12.90 2.86 -11.22
C GLY A 47 -12.15 2.74 -9.90
N HIS A 48 -11.38 3.77 -9.53
CA HIS A 48 -10.70 3.82 -8.23
C HIS A 48 -11.57 4.40 -7.10
N CYS A 49 -12.66 5.14 -7.37
CA CYS A 49 -13.55 5.67 -6.33
C CYS A 49 -14.46 4.61 -5.67
N SER A 50 -14.31 4.41 -4.37
CA SER A 50 -15.09 3.52 -3.48
C SER A 50 -16.57 3.89 -3.41
N PRO A 51 -17.47 2.92 -3.09
CA PRO A 51 -18.88 3.24 -2.80
C PRO A 51 -19.02 4.40 -1.82
N TYR A 52 -18.14 4.45 -0.80
CA TYR A 52 -17.98 5.58 0.10
C TYR A 52 -17.64 6.89 -0.64
N GLU A 53 -16.59 6.93 -1.47
CA GLU A 53 -16.21 8.14 -2.23
C GLU A 53 -17.30 8.61 -3.20
N ARG A 54 -18.04 7.68 -3.82
CA ARG A 54 -19.19 7.98 -4.67
C ARG A 54 -20.37 8.55 -3.88
N SER A 55 -20.46 8.27 -2.58
CA SER A 55 -21.52 8.78 -1.70
C SER A 55 -21.24 10.17 -1.12
N LEU A 56 -20.01 10.67 -1.21
CA LEU A 56 -19.65 11.99 -0.67
C LEU A 56 -20.23 13.14 -1.51
N PRO A 57 -20.79 14.21 -0.90
CA PRO A 57 -21.32 15.34 -1.65
C PRO A 57 -20.23 16.01 -2.51
N HIS A 58 -20.56 16.40 -3.75
CA HIS A 58 -19.62 17.01 -4.71
C HIS A 58 -18.79 18.21 -4.19
N ARG A 59 -19.21 18.88 -3.09
CA ARG A 59 -18.47 19.98 -2.45
C ARG A 59 -17.23 19.54 -1.65
N TRP A 60 -17.10 18.27 -1.29
CA TRP A 60 -15.95 17.72 -0.54
C TRP A 60 -14.74 17.44 -1.46
N TYR A 61 -14.95 17.43 -2.77
CA TYR A 61 -13.90 17.53 -3.77
C TYR A 61 -13.66 19.03 -4.02
N GLY A 62 -12.56 19.57 -3.47
CA GLY A 62 -12.26 21.00 -3.45
C GLY A 62 -12.69 21.79 -4.70
N LYS A 63 -13.28 22.98 -4.48
CA LYS A 63 -13.87 23.88 -5.50
C LYS A 63 -12.96 24.20 -6.70
N GLN A 64 -11.64 23.98 -6.60
CA GLN A 64 -10.70 24.26 -7.68
C GLN A 64 -10.78 23.26 -8.85
N PHE A 65 -11.27 22.04 -8.66
CA PHE A 65 -11.43 21.06 -9.76
C PHE A 65 -12.78 21.15 -10.50
N TYR A 66 -13.79 21.75 -9.86
CA TYR A 66 -15.19 21.65 -10.30
C TYR A 66 -15.79 22.94 -10.87
N ARG A 67 -15.08 24.08 -10.85
CA ARG A 67 -15.67 25.39 -11.21
C ARG A 67 -15.58 25.82 -12.68
N ARG A 68 -15.35 24.91 -13.62
CA ARG A 68 -15.71 25.17 -15.02
C ARG A 68 -16.48 23.97 -15.57
N LYS A 69 -17.78 24.17 -15.77
CA LYS A 69 -18.67 23.27 -16.54
C LYS A 69 -18.21 23.10 -18.00
N GLU A 70 -17.17 23.81 -18.43
CA GLU A 70 -16.50 23.61 -19.69
C GLU A 70 -14.98 23.68 -19.47
N TRP A 71 -14.31 22.53 -19.53
CA TRP A 71 -12.87 22.53 -19.70
C TRP A 71 -12.56 23.05 -21.11
N SER A 72 -12.29 24.35 -21.25
CA SER A 72 -11.84 24.91 -22.52
C SER A 72 -10.54 24.22 -22.96
N CYS A 73 -10.32 24.05 -24.28
CA CYS A 73 -9.13 23.39 -24.82
C CYS A 73 -7.80 23.95 -24.27
N ARG A 74 -7.76 25.22 -23.85
CA ARG A 74 -6.58 25.84 -23.21
C ARG A 74 -6.27 25.28 -21.82
N THR A 75 -7.28 24.89 -21.04
CA THR A 75 -7.12 24.33 -19.68
C THR A 75 -6.63 22.88 -19.72
N LEU A 76 -7.07 22.10 -20.72
CA LEU A 76 -6.58 20.73 -20.97
C LEU A 76 -5.18 20.72 -21.58
N LEU A 77 -4.83 21.70 -22.43
CA LEU A 77 -3.46 21.92 -22.90
C LEU A 77 -2.55 22.42 -21.77
N ALA A 78 -3.06 23.21 -20.82
CA ALA A 78 -2.35 23.59 -19.61
C ALA A 78 -2.18 22.41 -18.64
N PHE A 79 -3.18 21.52 -18.49
CA PHE A 79 -3.09 20.30 -17.69
C PHE A 79 -2.16 19.27 -18.34
N ARG A 80 -2.22 19.12 -19.67
CA ARG A 80 -1.26 18.32 -20.44
C ARG A 80 0.14 18.93 -20.38
N ARG A 81 0.31 20.25 -20.45
CA ARG A 81 1.60 20.93 -20.19
C ARG A 81 2.01 20.86 -18.73
N PHE A 82 1.11 20.78 -17.76
CA PHE A 82 1.45 20.64 -16.34
C PHE A 82 1.94 19.21 -16.06
N CYS A 83 1.20 18.21 -16.55
CA CYS A 83 1.61 16.80 -16.51
C CYS A 83 2.87 16.55 -17.35
N PHE A 84 3.02 17.10 -18.56
CA PHE A 84 4.22 16.93 -19.41
C PHE A 84 5.39 17.87 -19.06
N SER A 85 5.21 19.02 -18.40
CA SER A 85 6.34 19.86 -17.95
C SER A 85 6.90 19.43 -16.60
N ARG A 86 6.10 18.71 -15.80
CA ARG A 86 6.61 17.94 -14.66
C ARG A 86 7.12 16.57 -15.11
N ALA A 87 6.35 15.78 -15.87
CA ALA A 87 6.86 14.51 -16.42
C ALA A 87 8.06 14.71 -17.36
N GLY A 88 8.15 15.82 -18.09
CA GLY A 88 9.30 16.15 -18.95
C GLY A 88 10.53 16.64 -18.19
N ARG A 89 10.38 17.09 -16.93
CA ARG A 89 11.51 17.33 -16.01
C ARG A 89 11.94 16.07 -15.25
N TYR A 90 11.06 15.07 -15.16
CA TYR A 90 11.36 13.76 -14.57
C TYR A 90 11.83 12.72 -15.62
N ASN A 91 11.40 12.83 -16.88
CA ASN A 91 11.79 11.95 -17.99
C ASN A 91 13.22 12.20 -18.51
N SER A 92 13.86 13.31 -18.12
CA SER A 92 15.29 13.50 -18.40
C SER A 92 16.19 12.92 -17.30
N LEU A 93 15.62 12.39 -16.21
CA LEU A 93 16.36 11.85 -15.05
C LEU A 93 16.03 10.38 -14.76
N PHE A 94 14.88 9.87 -15.19
CA PHE A 94 14.50 8.47 -14.96
C PHE A 94 13.96 7.85 -16.24
N GLY A 95 14.62 6.77 -16.65
CA GLY A 95 14.23 5.89 -17.74
C GLY A 95 12.84 5.29 -17.49
N SER A 96 12.24 4.85 -18.58
CA SER A 96 10.87 4.35 -18.72
C SER A 96 10.46 3.33 -17.64
N ASP A 97 9.68 3.77 -16.65
CA ASP A 97 8.53 2.98 -16.19
C ASP A 97 7.47 3.85 -15.51
N SER A 98 6.33 3.98 -16.19
CA SER A 98 5.30 4.97 -15.86
C SER A 98 4.20 4.41 -14.96
N THR A 99 4.04 3.11 -14.81
CA THR A 99 2.89 2.51 -14.09
C THR A 99 3.01 2.56 -12.57
N ALA A 100 4.17 2.22 -12.00
CA ALA A 100 4.41 2.29 -10.55
C ALA A 100 4.41 3.75 -10.03
N ILE A 101 5.04 4.67 -10.78
CA ILE A 101 5.11 6.09 -10.44
C ILE A 101 3.74 6.78 -10.63
N LEU A 102 2.95 6.38 -11.64
CA LEU A 102 1.59 6.89 -11.81
C LEU A 102 0.67 6.42 -10.68
N GLY A 103 0.81 5.17 -10.22
CA GLY A 103 0.09 4.65 -9.05
C GLY A 103 0.32 5.50 -7.79
N GLU A 104 1.59 5.75 -7.44
CA GLU A 104 1.93 6.62 -6.30
C GLU A 104 1.40 8.06 -6.46
N CYS A 105 1.47 8.63 -7.67
CA CYS A 105 1.00 9.98 -7.95
C CYS A 105 -0.53 10.15 -7.81
N PHE A 106 -1.32 9.08 -7.96
CA PHE A 106 -2.78 9.14 -7.85
C PHE A 106 -3.33 8.59 -6.53
N VAL A 107 -2.71 7.55 -5.97
CA VAL A 107 -3.17 6.91 -4.73
C VAL A 107 -2.87 7.78 -3.51
N GLN A 108 -1.69 8.39 -3.44
CA GLN A 108 -1.27 9.21 -2.29
C GLN A 108 -2.23 10.39 -2.04
N PRO A 109 -2.65 11.18 -3.05
CA PRO A 109 -3.63 12.25 -2.84
C PRO A 109 -5.04 11.78 -2.47
N VAL A 110 -5.49 10.63 -3.00
CA VAL A 110 -6.80 10.06 -2.65
C VAL A 110 -6.78 9.57 -1.20
N MET A 111 -5.75 8.79 -0.84
CA MET A 111 -5.56 8.30 0.51
C MET A 111 -5.43 9.45 1.52
N ALA A 112 -4.62 10.46 1.22
CA ALA A 112 -4.48 11.63 2.07
C ALA A 112 -5.83 12.31 2.38
N ARG A 113 -6.71 12.44 1.37
CA ARG A 113 -8.06 12.99 1.57
C ARG A 113 -8.93 12.08 2.43
N ARG A 114 -8.88 10.77 2.22
CA ARG A 114 -9.60 9.80 3.08
C ARG A 114 -9.15 9.95 4.53
N LEU A 115 -7.84 10.02 4.77
CA LEU A 115 -7.29 10.21 6.11
C LEU A 115 -7.76 11.54 6.73
N VAL A 116 -7.73 12.65 6.00
CA VAL A 116 -8.28 13.93 6.49
C VAL A 116 -9.78 13.88 6.80
N HIS A 117 -10.57 13.01 6.16
CA HIS A 117 -11.99 12.82 6.51
C HIS A 117 -12.21 12.23 7.91
N TRP A 118 -11.24 11.49 8.46
CA TRP A 118 -11.29 11.01 9.85
C TRP A 118 -11.28 12.18 10.85
N GLN A 119 -10.48 13.21 10.60
CA GLN A 119 -10.46 14.44 11.39
C GLN A 119 -11.85 15.10 11.47
N ASN A 120 -12.62 14.96 10.39
CA ASN A 120 -13.96 15.52 10.24
C ASN A 120 -15.08 14.61 10.73
N GLY A 121 -14.75 13.41 11.22
CA GLY A 121 -15.70 12.49 11.80
C GLY A 121 -16.51 11.66 10.81
N LEU A 122 -16.08 11.58 9.54
CA LEU A 122 -16.76 10.78 8.52
C LEU A 122 -16.41 9.28 8.55
N CYS A 123 -15.34 8.92 9.27
CA CYS A 123 -14.88 7.54 9.48
C CYS A 123 -14.91 6.66 8.21
N PRO A 124 -14.13 6.99 7.16
CA PRO A 124 -14.04 6.17 5.95
C PRO A 124 -13.76 4.68 6.27
N PRO A 125 -14.23 3.76 5.41
CA PRO A 125 -13.91 2.34 5.56
C PRO A 125 -12.40 2.08 5.36
N PRO A 126 -11.88 0.95 5.87
CA PRO A 126 -10.50 0.58 5.59
C PRO A 126 -10.31 0.44 4.08
N TRP A 127 -9.18 0.95 3.58
CA TRP A 127 -8.78 0.76 2.19
C TRP A 127 -8.31 -0.68 1.98
N GLU A 128 -7.51 -1.17 2.92
CA GLU A 128 -6.91 -2.50 2.89
C GLU A 128 -7.42 -3.36 4.05
N LEU A 129 -7.73 -4.61 3.74
CA LEU A 129 -7.94 -5.66 4.71
C LEU A 129 -6.84 -6.71 4.50
N MET A 130 -5.99 -6.90 5.51
CA MET A 130 -5.09 -8.04 5.56
C MET A 130 -5.75 -9.17 6.35
N ILE A 131 -5.70 -10.38 5.84
CA ILE A 131 -6.17 -11.58 6.55
C ILE A 131 -5.01 -12.56 6.73
N CYS A 132 -4.97 -13.19 7.90
CA CYS A 132 -4.04 -14.26 8.24
C CYS A 132 -4.84 -15.56 8.42
N PRO A 133 -5.16 -16.32 7.35
CA PRO A 133 -6.11 -17.44 7.45
C PRO A 133 -5.63 -18.59 8.33
N THR A 134 -4.33 -18.68 8.57
CA THR A 134 -3.71 -19.69 9.42
C THR A 134 -2.51 -19.09 10.11
N HIS A 135 -2.18 -19.64 11.29
CA HIS A 135 -0.93 -19.35 11.99
C HIS A 135 0.06 -20.52 11.88
N ARG A 136 -0.27 -21.56 11.11
CA ARG A 136 0.62 -22.71 10.85
C ARG A 136 1.57 -22.39 9.70
N CYS A 137 2.79 -22.92 9.74
CA CYS A 137 3.75 -22.90 8.62
C CYS A 137 4.36 -24.28 8.47
N ASN A 138 4.81 -24.59 7.26
CA ASN A 138 5.77 -25.64 7.01
C ASN A 138 7.24 -25.22 7.27
N LEU A 139 7.55 -23.92 7.33
CA LEU A 139 8.90 -23.40 7.66
C LEU A 139 8.99 -22.83 9.09
N LYS A 140 10.22 -22.72 9.64
CA LYS A 140 10.52 -22.15 10.97
C LYS A 140 11.62 -21.08 10.91
N CYS A 141 11.47 -20.09 10.03
CA CYS A 141 12.52 -19.09 9.74
C CYS A 141 13.05 -18.41 11.01
N GLY A 142 14.36 -18.19 11.11
CA GLY A 142 15.00 -17.52 12.25
C GLY A 142 14.65 -16.04 12.40
N ILE A 143 13.95 -15.46 11.43
CA ILE A 143 13.49 -14.06 11.46
C ILE A 143 11.99 -13.92 11.79
N CYS A 144 11.28 -15.03 11.98
CA CYS A 144 9.83 -15.01 12.19
C CYS A 144 9.51 -14.96 13.68
N ALA A 145 8.61 -14.06 14.09
CA ALA A 145 8.08 -14.01 15.47
C ALA A 145 7.65 -15.39 15.97
N ARG A 146 7.02 -16.19 15.09
CA ARG A 146 6.51 -17.53 15.39
C ARG A 146 7.55 -18.56 15.79
N THR A 147 8.81 -18.33 15.44
CA THR A 147 9.92 -19.19 15.81
C THR A 147 10.37 -18.90 17.24
N TRP A 148 10.18 -17.67 17.72
CA TRP A 148 10.72 -17.15 18.98
C TRP A 148 9.66 -16.86 20.03
N GLU A 149 8.38 -16.85 19.67
CA GLU A 149 7.29 -16.82 20.63
C GLU A 149 7.27 -18.15 21.41
N GLU A 150 8.01 -18.21 22.52
CA GLU A 150 8.05 -19.36 23.45
C GLU A 150 6.64 -19.79 23.88
N HIS A 151 5.71 -18.84 23.91
CA HIS A 151 4.30 -19.03 24.22
C HIS A 151 3.43 -18.35 23.16
N LEU A 152 3.49 -18.85 21.92
CA LEU A 152 2.44 -18.60 20.92
C LEU A 152 1.09 -18.60 21.60
N HIS A 153 0.39 -17.47 21.60
CA HIS A 153 -0.85 -17.37 22.37
C HIS A 153 -1.81 -18.46 21.87
N PRO A 154 -2.31 -19.38 22.72
CA PRO A 154 -3.02 -20.58 22.26
C PRO A 154 -4.20 -20.28 21.34
N THR A 155 -4.82 -19.10 21.51
CA THR A 155 -5.93 -18.64 20.65
C THR A 155 -5.52 -18.47 19.19
N LEU A 156 -4.27 -18.14 18.85
CA LEU A 156 -3.78 -18.02 17.46
C LEU A 156 -3.88 -19.34 16.69
N LEU A 157 -3.81 -20.47 17.38
CA LEU A 157 -3.99 -21.81 16.81
C LEU A 157 -5.46 -22.24 16.76
N ASN A 158 -6.35 -21.55 17.49
CA ASN A 158 -7.79 -21.69 17.34
C ASN A 158 -8.25 -20.92 16.09
N GLU A 159 -8.05 -21.53 14.92
CA GLU A 159 -8.34 -20.95 13.62
C GLU A 159 -9.85 -20.72 13.42
N VAL A 160 -10.20 -19.62 12.75
CA VAL A 160 -11.57 -19.34 12.33
C VAL A 160 -11.99 -20.34 11.22
N PRO A 161 -13.24 -20.85 11.25
CA PRO A 161 -13.79 -21.71 10.20
C PRO A 161 -13.81 -21.06 8.80
N ASP A 162 -13.69 -21.88 7.75
CA ASP A 162 -13.65 -21.45 6.34
C ASP A 162 -14.84 -20.56 5.94
N ASP A 163 -16.05 -20.95 6.34
CA ASP A 163 -17.29 -20.23 6.02
C ASP A 163 -17.28 -18.80 6.59
N ARG A 164 -16.66 -18.61 7.76
CA ARG A 164 -16.55 -17.28 8.37
C ARG A 164 -15.58 -16.38 7.63
N TRP A 165 -14.48 -16.91 7.10
CA TRP A 165 -13.58 -16.16 6.21
C TRP A 165 -14.27 -15.72 4.93
N LEU A 166 -15.10 -16.59 4.34
CA LEU A 166 -15.85 -16.24 3.14
C LEU A 166 -16.94 -15.19 3.41
N ARG A 167 -17.56 -15.21 4.60
CA ARG A 167 -18.43 -14.12 5.06
C ARG A 167 -17.66 -12.82 5.29
N LEU A 168 -16.43 -12.89 5.78
CA LEU A 168 -15.59 -11.71 5.98
C LEU A 168 -15.33 -10.98 4.65
N VAL A 169 -15.14 -11.72 3.55
CA VAL A 169 -15.02 -11.13 2.21
C VAL A 169 -16.29 -10.38 1.82
N ASP A 170 -17.49 -10.94 2.08
CA ASP A 170 -18.76 -10.23 1.83
C ASP A 170 -18.86 -8.93 2.66
N GLU A 171 -18.51 -9.01 3.94
CA GLU A 171 -18.50 -7.86 4.85
C GLU A 171 -17.50 -6.79 4.41
N ALA A 172 -16.31 -7.19 3.93
CA ALA A 172 -15.29 -6.29 3.39
C ALA A 172 -15.79 -5.55 2.14
N VAL A 173 -16.42 -6.27 1.21
CA VAL A 173 -17.04 -5.70 0.01
C VAL A 173 -18.14 -4.70 0.40
N ALA A 174 -19.03 -5.09 1.31
CA ALA A 174 -20.13 -4.25 1.78
C ALA A 174 -19.63 -2.99 2.51
N LEU A 175 -18.56 -3.11 3.29
CA LEU A 175 -17.93 -1.98 3.98
C LEU A 175 -17.21 -1.04 3.00
N GLY A 176 -16.78 -1.53 1.85
CA GLY A 176 -16.13 -0.75 0.79
C GLY A 176 -14.60 -0.85 0.80
N VAL A 177 -14.06 -1.97 1.28
CA VAL A 177 -12.63 -2.35 1.15
C VAL A 177 -12.24 -2.41 -0.32
N ARG A 178 -10.98 -2.07 -0.62
CA ARG A 178 -10.42 -2.07 -1.97
C ARG A 178 -9.41 -3.16 -2.22
N TYR A 179 -8.58 -3.39 -1.22
CA TYR A 179 -7.41 -4.25 -1.34
C TYR A 179 -7.48 -5.35 -0.29
N LEU A 180 -7.37 -6.60 -0.74
CA LEU A 180 -7.32 -7.77 0.13
C LEU A 180 -5.91 -8.35 0.08
N SER A 181 -5.22 -8.32 1.22
CA SER A 181 -3.90 -8.91 1.39
C SER A 181 -4.03 -10.22 2.18
N ILE A 182 -3.43 -11.30 1.68
CA ILE A 182 -3.49 -12.62 2.29
C ILE A 182 -2.06 -13.01 2.69
N GLY A 183 -1.78 -13.11 3.99
CA GLY A 183 -0.43 -13.42 4.48
C GLY A 183 -0.23 -13.03 5.95
N GLY A 184 1.02 -12.77 6.35
CA GLY A 184 1.35 -12.10 7.62
C GLY A 184 1.31 -12.94 8.91
N GLY A 185 0.67 -14.11 8.93
CA GLY A 185 0.68 -15.02 10.08
C GLY A 185 1.43 -16.32 9.80
N GLY A 186 0.73 -17.26 9.19
CA GLY A 186 1.25 -18.56 8.76
C GLY A 186 1.68 -18.61 7.29
N GLU A 187 1.73 -19.83 6.76
CA GLU A 187 1.79 -20.09 5.32
C GLU A 187 0.35 -20.27 4.80
N PRO A 188 -0.25 -19.28 4.11
CA PRO A 188 -1.63 -19.37 3.67
C PRO A 188 -1.90 -20.55 2.73
N THR A 189 -0.91 -20.99 1.95
CA THR A 189 -1.09 -22.11 1.00
C THR A 189 -1.27 -23.48 1.67
N LEU A 190 -1.07 -23.59 3.00
CA LEU A 190 -1.54 -24.75 3.79
C LEU A 190 -3.07 -24.91 3.76
N ARG A 191 -3.82 -23.81 3.55
CA ARG A 191 -5.28 -23.81 3.38
C ARG A 191 -5.67 -23.54 1.92
N ARG A 192 -4.99 -24.20 0.97
CA ARG A 192 -5.12 -23.97 -0.49
C ARG A 192 -6.55 -23.77 -0.99
N GLU A 193 -7.48 -24.65 -0.61
CA GLU A 193 -8.87 -24.60 -1.07
C GLU A 193 -9.59 -23.34 -0.58
N LEU A 194 -9.39 -22.97 0.69
CA LEU A 194 -9.91 -21.73 1.24
C LEU A 194 -9.33 -20.52 0.52
N ILE A 195 -8.00 -20.49 0.31
CA ILE A 195 -7.34 -19.34 -0.35
C ILE A 195 -7.89 -19.16 -1.77
N MET A 196 -8.01 -20.23 -2.56
CA MET A 196 -8.57 -20.13 -3.92
C MET A 196 -10.02 -19.63 -3.91
N ARG A 197 -10.84 -20.09 -2.96
CA ARG A 197 -12.22 -19.60 -2.78
C ARG A 197 -12.27 -18.12 -2.38
N ILE A 198 -11.39 -17.68 -1.48
CA ILE A 198 -11.27 -16.27 -1.08
C ILE A 198 -10.84 -15.42 -2.29
N CYS A 199 -9.81 -15.83 -3.03
CA CYS A 199 -9.33 -15.13 -4.21
C CYS A 199 -10.42 -15.01 -5.28
N ALA A 200 -11.10 -16.11 -5.60
CA ALA A 200 -12.20 -16.11 -6.57
C ALA A 200 -13.33 -15.17 -6.16
N LYS A 201 -13.72 -15.21 -4.88
CA LYS A 201 -14.77 -14.35 -4.32
C LYS A 201 -14.38 -12.88 -4.35
N ALA A 202 -13.18 -12.54 -3.88
CA ALA A 202 -12.67 -11.17 -3.88
C ALA A 202 -12.61 -10.59 -5.30
N LYS A 203 -12.05 -11.33 -6.27
CA LYS A 203 -12.00 -10.91 -7.69
C LYS A 203 -13.39 -10.78 -8.30
N GLY A 204 -14.32 -11.68 -7.97
CA GLY A 204 -15.72 -11.61 -8.41
C GLY A 204 -16.44 -10.32 -7.99
N HIS A 205 -16.01 -9.69 -6.89
CA HIS A 205 -16.50 -8.40 -6.41
C HIS A 205 -15.63 -7.20 -6.81
N GLY A 206 -14.56 -7.43 -7.58
CA GLY A 206 -13.68 -6.37 -8.09
C GLY A 206 -12.70 -5.81 -7.06
N LEU A 207 -12.35 -6.58 -6.02
CA LEU A 207 -11.24 -6.24 -5.13
C LEU A 207 -9.90 -6.48 -5.84
N GLU A 208 -8.92 -5.65 -5.52
CA GLU A 208 -7.51 -5.94 -5.80
C GLU A 208 -6.98 -6.89 -4.74
N GLY A 209 -6.12 -7.81 -5.14
CA GLY A 209 -5.69 -8.94 -4.32
C GLY A 209 -4.19 -9.15 -4.29
N HIS A 210 -3.65 -9.42 -3.11
CA HIS A 210 -2.27 -9.81 -2.90
C HIS A 210 -2.17 -11.09 -2.08
N LEU A 211 -1.39 -12.06 -2.57
CA LEU A 211 -1.08 -13.29 -1.87
C LEU A 211 0.42 -13.32 -1.56
N GLN A 212 0.76 -13.29 -0.27
CA GLN A 212 2.12 -13.48 0.20
C GLN A 212 2.30 -14.91 0.72
N THR A 213 3.32 -15.59 0.22
CA THR A 213 3.60 -16.99 0.55
C THR A 213 5.11 -17.25 0.56
N ASN A 214 5.57 -18.27 1.27
CA ASN A 214 6.93 -18.78 1.14
C ASN A 214 7.14 -19.53 -0.20
N GLY A 215 6.07 -19.80 -0.94
CA GLY A 215 6.09 -20.41 -2.27
C GLY A 215 6.17 -21.93 -2.28
N THR A 216 6.79 -22.56 -1.28
CA THR A 216 7.18 -23.99 -1.30
C THR A 216 6.03 -24.98 -1.53
N LEU A 217 4.79 -24.61 -1.16
CA LEU A 217 3.60 -25.46 -1.29
C LEU A 217 2.68 -25.10 -2.47
N LEU A 218 3.01 -24.05 -3.23
CA LEU A 218 2.24 -23.72 -4.44
C LEU A 218 2.32 -24.88 -5.44
N ARG A 219 1.21 -25.20 -6.08
CA ARG A 219 1.12 -26.22 -7.13
C ARG A 219 0.74 -25.58 -8.47
N GLU A 220 0.88 -26.33 -9.56
CA GLU A 220 0.58 -25.82 -10.91
C GLU A 220 -0.90 -25.45 -11.06
N ASP A 221 -1.82 -26.18 -10.44
CA ASP A 221 -3.25 -25.87 -10.40
C ASP A 221 -3.55 -24.56 -9.64
N ASP A 222 -2.82 -24.26 -8.55
CA ASP A 222 -2.95 -22.96 -7.85
C ASP A 222 -2.52 -21.81 -8.75
N VAL A 223 -1.38 -21.96 -9.42
CA VAL A 223 -0.83 -20.94 -10.33
C VAL A 223 -1.79 -20.70 -11.50
N ASP A 224 -2.30 -21.79 -12.06
CA ASP A 224 -3.25 -21.73 -13.16
C ASP A 224 -4.56 -21.07 -12.76
N ALA A 225 -5.06 -21.33 -11.55
CA ALA A 225 -6.23 -20.68 -10.99
C ALA A 225 -6.00 -19.18 -10.75
N LEU A 226 -4.87 -18.79 -10.14
CA LEU A 226 -4.53 -17.39 -9.88
C LEU A 226 -4.41 -16.58 -11.18
N ILE A 227 -3.78 -17.15 -12.22
CA ILE A 227 -3.70 -16.55 -13.56
C ILE A 227 -5.09 -16.43 -14.18
N ALA A 228 -5.91 -17.49 -14.13
CA ALA A 228 -7.25 -17.49 -14.72
C ALA A 228 -8.18 -16.48 -14.04
N LEU A 229 -8.06 -16.29 -12.73
CA LEU A 229 -8.79 -15.27 -11.96
C LEU A 229 -8.32 -13.84 -12.25
N GLY A 230 -7.13 -13.67 -12.85
CA GLY A 230 -6.47 -12.38 -12.94
C GLY A 230 -6.15 -11.79 -11.57
N TRP A 231 -5.68 -12.63 -10.64
CA TRP A 231 -5.21 -12.19 -9.32
C TRP A 231 -4.08 -11.17 -9.49
N ASP A 232 -4.02 -10.12 -8.66
CA ASP A 232 -3.21 -8.94 -8.98
C ASP A 232 -1.73 -9.12 -8.60
N HIS A 233 -1.44 -9.62 -7.39
CA HIS A 233 -0.06 -9.75 -6.90
C HIS A 233 0.17 -11.10 -6.21
N VAL A 234 1.29 -11.77 -6.54
CA VAL A 234 1.79 -12.94 -5.82
C VAL A 234 3.23 -12.68 -5.39
N THR A 235 3.44 -12.66 -4.07
CA THR A 235 4.74 -12.40 -3.47
C THR A 235 5.33 -13.67 -2.88
N ILE A 236 6.49 -14.06 -3.37
CA ILE A 236 7.28 -15.18 -2.85
C ILE A 236 8.32 -14.62 -1.88
N SER A 237 8.32 -15.13 -0.65
CA SER A 237 9.32 -14.75 0.36
C SER A 237 10.65 -15.46 0.10
N LEU A 238 11.70 -14.69 -0.18
CA LEU A 238 13.05 -15.20 -0.48
C LEU A 238 14.09 -14.21 0.05
N ASP A 239 14.96 -14.66 0.96
CA ASP A 239 15.84 -13.79 1.76
C ASP A 239 17.31 -13.80 1.32
N GLY A 240 17.61 -14.42 0.19
CA GLY A 240 18.96 -14.41 -0.40
C GLY A 240 18.97 -14.91 -1.83
N PRO A 241 19.97 -14.50 -2.63
CA PRO A 241 20.11 -14.91 -4.03
C PRO A 241 20.70 -16.32 -4.19
N THR A 242 21.08 -16.99 -3.09
CA THR A 242 21.65 -18.33 -3.07
C THR A 242 21.05 -19.16 -1.93
N ALA A 243 21.12 -20.49 -2.05
CA ALA A 243 20.70 -21.42 -1.00
C ALA A 243 21.42 -21.14 0.32
N THR A 244 22.73 -20.91 0.27
CA THR A 244 23.54 -20.62 1.47
C THR A 244 23.00 -19.43 2.27
N VAL A 245 22.67 -18.31 1.61
CA VAL A 245 22.19 -17.11 2.29
C VAL A 245 20.74 -17.27 2.73
N ASN A 246 19.87 -17.72 1.82
CA ASN A 246 18.44 -17.86 2.11
C ASN A 246 18.19 -18.89 3.21
N ASP A 247 18.83 -20.06 3.13
CA ASP A 247 18.55 -21.16 4.06
C ASP A 247 19.24 -20.95 5.41
N ALA A 248 20.26 -20.08 5.51
CA ALA A 248 20.75 -19.59 6.80
C ALA A 248 19.69 -18.75 7.56
N ILE A 249 18.72 -18.17 6.84
CA ILE A 249 17.65 -17.33 7.40
C ILE A 249 16.34 -18.13 7.55
N ARG A 250 15.93 -18.82 6.49
CA ARG A 250 14.62 -19.49 6.38
C ARG A 250 14.64 -20.97 6.76
N PHE A 251 15.83 -21.58 6.79
CA PHE A 251 16.09 -22.99 7.06
C PHE A 251 15.43 -23.95 6.04
N GLN A 252 15.62 -25.26 6.27
CA GLN A 252 14.88 -26.34 5.62
C GLN A 252 14.92 -26.38 4.07
N ASN A 253 16.05 -25.99 3.46
CA ASN A 253 16.22 -26.01 2.00
C ASN A 253 15.11 -25.23 1.25
N ALA A 254 14.61 -24.16 1.87
CA ALA A 254 13.50 -23.38 1.34
C ALA A 254 13.85 -22.72 -0.01
N PHE A 255 15.12 -22.38 -0.23
CA PHE A 255 15.56 -21.69 -1.44
C PHE A 255 15.17 -22.44 -2.71
N ASN A 256 15.59 -23.70 -2.86
CA ASN A 256 15.40 -24.45 -4.08
C ASN A 256 13.90 -24.62 -4.43
N GLU A 257 13.06 -24.88 -3.42
CA GLU A 257 11.62 -24.97 -3.64
C GLU A 257 11.00 -23.61 -3.99
N SER A 258 11.36 -22.53 -3.30
CA SER A 258 10.85 -21.19 -3.62
C SER A 258 11.25 -20.75 -5.03
N VAL A 259 12.51 -20.95 -5.44
CA VAL A 259 12.99 -20.62 -6.79
C VAL A 259 12.26 -21.43 -7.86
N LYS A 260 12.11 -22.74 -7.66
CA LYS A 260 11.32 -23.60 -8.56
C LYS A 260 9.88 -23.08 -8.76
N ARG A 261 9.28 -22.48 -7.72
CA ARG A 261 7.91 -21.97 -7.77
C ARG A 261 7.82 -20.58 -8.41
N ILE A 262 8.85 -19.75 -8.26
CA ILE A 262 9.02 -18.51 -9.03
C ILE A 262 9.10 -18.85 -10.53
N ASP A 263 9.97 -19.79 -10.91
CA ASP A 263 10.13 -20.20 -12.31
C ASP A 263 8.82 -20.77 -12.89
N MET A 264 8.10 -21.57 -12.11
CA MET A 264 6.79 -22.12 -12.47
C MET A 264 5.75 -21.00 -12.71
N LEU A 265 5.66 -20.02 -11.81
CA LEU A 265 4.77 -18.86 -11.95
C LEU A 265 5.09 -18.05 -13.22
N CYS A 266 6.36 -17.69 -13.40
CA CYS A 266 6.84 -16.91 -14.55
C CYS A 266 6.59 -17.64 -15.87
N ALA A 267 6.91 -18.94 -15.92
CA ALA A 267 6.70 -19.78 -17.10
C ALA A 267 5.21 -19.90 -17.44
N ALA A 268 4.35 -20.14 -16.45
CA ALA A 268 2.90 -20.25 -16.66
C ALA A 268 2.29 -18.93 -17.13
N LYS A 269 2.67 -17.78 -16.51
CA LYS A 269 2.23 -16.44 -16.93
C LYS A 269 2.62 -16.15 -18.38
N LYS A 270 3.88 -16.45 -18.75
CA LYS A 270 4.38 -16.30 -20.13
C LYS A 270 3.65 -17.21 -21.12
N ARG A 271 3.49 -18.49 -20.79
CA ARG A 271 2.78 -19.50 -21.61
C ARG A 271 1.36 -19.06 -21.91
N LYS A 272 0.66 -18.50 -20.92
CA LYS A 272 -0.73 -18.03 -21.03
C LYS A 272 -0.85 -16.59 -21.55
N ARG A 273 0.27 -15.88 -21.76
CA ARG A 273 0.32 -14.45 -22.14
C ARG A 273 -0.54 -13.58 -21.21
N ALA A 274 -0.56 -13.93 -19.93
CA ALA A 274 -1.37 -13.26 -18.93
C ALA A 274 -0.70 -11.97 -18.44
N ALA A 275 -1.49 -10.92 -18.24
CA ALA A 275 -1.00 -9.66 -17.67
C ALA A 275 -0.82 -9.75 -16.14
N ALA A 276 -1.50 -10.69 -15.49
CA ALA A 276 -1.52 -10.86 -14.04
C ALA A 276 -1.36 -12.35 -13.67
N PRO A 277 -0.86 -12.68 -12.46
CA PRO A 277 -0.43 -11.76 -11.41
C PRO A 277 0.90 -11.07 -11.71
N ASP A 278 1.11 -9.90 -11.10
CA ASP A 278 2.44 -9.33 -10.91
C ASP A 278 3.23 -10.23 -9.95
N ILE A 279 4.34 -10.78 -10.42
CA ILE A 279 5.15 -11.75 -9.69
C ILE A 279 6.21 -10.99 -8.91
N GLN A 280 6.17 -11.10 -7.59
CA GLN A 280 6.98 -10.31 -6.69
C GLN A 280 7.85 -11.22 -5.80
N VAL A 281 9.00 -10.71 -5.40
CA VAL A 281 9.81 -11.30 -4.34
C VAL A 281 9.89 -10.34 -3.16
N HIS A 282 9.76 -10.87 -1.95
CA HIS A 282 9.95 -10.10 -0.72
C HIS A 282 11.10 -10.67 0.10
N MET A 283 12.01 -9.78 0.50
CA MET A 283 13.20 -10.05 1.30
C MET A 283 13.13 -9.26 2.61
N VAL A 284 13.47 -9.91 3.72
CA VAL A 284 13.72 -9.22 4.99
C VAL A 284 15.22 -8.94 5.10
N LEU A 285 15.56 -7.68 5.31
CA LEU A 285 16.95 -7.24 5.49
C LEU A 285 17.48 -7.71 6.85
N THR A 286 18.58 -8.46 6.84
CA THR A 286 19.26 -8.99 8.02
C THR A 286 20.77 -8.76 7.92
N ALA A 287 21.49 -9.01 9.01
CA ALA A 287 22.96 -9.02 9.04
C ALA A 287 23.57 -10.04 8.07
N LEU A 288 22.83 -11.06 7.64
CA LEU A 288 23.33 -12.13 6.77
C LEU A 288 23.18 -11.81 5.28
N ASN A 289 22.38 -10.80 4.93
CA ASN A 289 22.04 -10.51 3.53
C ASN A 289 22.06 -9.01 3.18
N CYS A 290 22.44 -8.13 4.11
CA CYS A 290 22.41 -6.69 3.89
C CYS A 290 23.35 -6.22 2.77
N ASP A 291 24.40 -6.99 2.49
CA ASP A 291 25.34 -6.74 1.40
C ASP A 291 24.87 -7.31 0.05
N GLN A 292 23.86 -8.19 0.04
CA GLN A 292 23.38 -8.94 -1.12
C GLN A 292 22.27 -8.22 -1.93
N LEU A 293 21.84 -7.01 -1.56
CA LEU A 293 20.71 -6.32 -2.20
C LEU A 293 20.85 -6.20 -3.73
N SER A 294 22.03 -5.83 -4.23
CA SER A 294 22.29 -5.75 -5.67
C SER A 294 22.27 -7.11 -6.36
N ALA A 295 22.76 -8.16 -5.69
CA ALA A 295 22.74 -9.53 -6.20
C ALA A 295 21.30 -10.05 -6.24
N MET A 296 20.49 -9.72 -5.23
CA MET A 296 19.07 -10.06 -5.18
C MET A 296 18.27 -9.38 -6.31
N ALA A 297 18.59 -8.12 -6.65
CA ALA A 297 18.00 -7.44 -7.80
C ALA A 297 18.36 -8.14 -9.13
N ALA A 298 19.63 -8.53 -9.30
CA ALA A 298 20.07 -9.26 -10.49
C ALA A 298 19.40 -10.65 -10.59
N PHE A 299 19.33 -11.37 -9.47
CA PHE A 299 18.63 -12.65 -9.34
C PHE A 299 17.17 -12.53 -9.75
N SER A 300 16.44 -11.58 -9.16
CA SER A 300 15.02 -11.38 -9.40
C SER A 300 14.74 -11.12 -10.89
N ALA A 301 15.49 -10.20 -11.50
CA ALA A 301 15.37 -9.91 -12.93
C ALA A 301 15.68 -11.13 -13.82
N ALA A 302 16.70 -11.92 -13.47
CA ALA A 302 17.07 -13.12 -14.23
C ALA A 302 15.98 -14.21 -14.21
N HIS A 303 15.23 -14.32 -13.11
CA HIS A 303 14.12 -15.27 -12.95
C HIS A 303 12.77 -14.72 -13.47
N GLY A 304 12.75 -13.52 -14.05
CA GLY A 304 11.54 -12.90 -14.60
C GLY A 304 10.56 -12.35 -13.56
N VAL A 305 11.05 -12.09 -12.34
CA VAL A 305 10.30 -11.39 -11.29
C VAL A 305 10.14 -9.92 -11.71
N GLU A 306 8.95 -9.35 -11.46
CA GLU A 306 8.60 -7.99 -11.87
C GLU A 306 8.88 -6.95 -10.79
N SER A 307 8.75 -7.33 -9.51
CA SER A 307 9.01 -6.46 -8.37
C SER A 307 9.82 -7.13 -7.25
N LEU A 308 10.76 -6.40 -6.66
CA LEU A 308 11.52 -6.81 -5.48
C LEU A 308 11.25 -5.85 -4.31
N PHE A 309 10.62 -6.35 -3.26
CA PHE A 309 10.36 -5.61 -2.04
C PHE A 309 11.31 -6.04 -0.93
N VAL A 310 11.77 -5.07 -0.15
CA VAL A 310 12.58 -5.29 1.04
C VAL A 310 11.96 -4.60 2.24
N SER A 311 11.93 -5.28 3.38
CA SER A 311 11.53 -4.71 4.67
C SER A 311 12.68 -4.80 5.69
N PRO A 312 12.76 -3.89 6.68
CA PRO A 312 13.66 -4.07 7.81
C PRO A 312 13.28 -5.33 8.63
N LEU A 313 14.26 -5.91 9.32
CA LEU A 313 14.04 -6.93 10.34
C LEU A 313 13.29 -6.33 11.53
N LEU A 314 12.39 -7.13 12.08
CA LEU A 314 11.60 -6.80 13.26
C LEU A 314 12.11 -7.69 14.38
N GLU A 315 12.52 -7.08 15.48
CA GLU A 315 13.13 -7.78 16.59
C GLU A 315 12.03 -8.21 17.57
N TYR A 316 11.79 -9.52 17.69
CA TYR A 316 10.78 -10.10 18.58
C TYR A 316 11.38 -10.77 19.82
N SER A 317 12.64 -11.19 19.73
CA SER A 317 13.36 -11.88 20.81
C SER A 317 14.84 -11.52 20.77
N SER A 318 15.48 -11.59 21.94
CA SER A 318 16.94 -11.48 22.06
C SER A 318 17.70 -12.58 21.32
N ASP A 319 17.06 -13.68 20.95
CA ASP A 319 17.70 -14.77 20.20
C ASP A 319 17.89 -14.44 18.71
N MET A 320 17.23 -13.38 18.22
CA MET A 320 17.35 -12.90 16.84
C MET A 320 18.65 -12.12 16.59
N LYS A 321 19.53 -11.96 17.60
CA LYS A 321 20.75 -11.13 17.54
C LYS A 321 21.63 -11.43 16.33
N SER A 322 21.71 -12.69 15.88
CA SER A 322 22.50 -13.07 14.70
C SER A 322 21.97 -12.48 13.38
N PHE A 323 20.71 -12.08 13.34
CA PHE A 323 20.07 -11.45 12.18
C PHE A 323 20.06 -9.92 12.27
N VAL A 324 20.35 -9.34 13.43
CA VAL A 324 20.35 -7.89 13.64
C VAL A 324 21.64 -7.27 13.09
N LEU A 325 21.51 -6.22 12.27
CA LEU A 325 22.67 -5.55 11.67
C LEU A 325 23.60 -4.98 12.74
N SER A 326 24.89 -5.27 12.60
CA SER A 326 25.94 -4.67 13.43
C SER A 326 26.06 -3.16 13.18
N PRO A 327 26.67 -2.38 14.09
CA PRO A 327 26.91 -0.96 13.87
C PRO A 327 27.67 -0.66 12.56
N GLN A 328 28.65 -1.50 12.23
CA GLN A 328 29.39 -1.40 10.98
C GLN A 328 28.48 -1.63 9.76
N GLN A 329 27.68 -2.71 9.78
CA GLN A 329 26.75 -3.01 8.69
C GLN A 329 25.71 -1.90 8.50
N ARG A 330 25.22 -1.29 9.59
CA ARG A 330 24.32 -0.13 9.53
C ARG A 330 24.97 1.08 8.87
N ALA A 331 26.26 1.33 9.14
CA ALA A 331 27.02 2.41 8.52
C ALA A 331 27.27 2.17 7.03
N GLU A 332 27.46 0.91 6.62
CA GLU A 332 27.71 0.52 5.23
C GLU A 332 26.43 0.38 4.39
N LEU A 333 25.28 0.14 5.04
CA LEU A 333 23.98 -0.11 4.40
C LEU A 333 23.61 0.93 3.32
N PRO A 334 23.77 2.26 3.52
CA PRO A 334 23.46 3.25 2.48
C PRO A 334 24.22 2.99 1.17
N GLY A 335 25.47 2.53 1.24
CA GLY A 335 26.26 2.18 0.06
C GLY A 335 25.72 0.94 -0.68
N HIS A 336 25.29 -0.08 0.07
CA HIS A 336 24.64 -1.27 -0.52
C HIS A 336 23.31 -0.90 -1.18
N VAL A 337 22.50 -0.07 -0.52
CA VAL A 337 21.21 0.39 -1.04
C VAL A 337 21.38 1.20 -2.32
N GLN A 338 22.32 2.14 -2.38
CA GLN A 338 22.59 2.93 -3.59
C GLN A 338 23.02 2.05 -4.78
N ARG A 339 23.89 1.07 -4.54
CA ARG A 339 24.28 0.10 -5.58
C ARG A 339 23.08 -0.74 -6.05
N ALA A 340 22.21 -1.14 -5.13
CA ALA A 340 21.03 -1.94 -5.44
C ALA A 340 20.01 -1.14 -6.27
N ILE A 341 19.76 0.13 -5.91
CA ILE A 341 18.91 1.06 -6.68
C ILE A 341 19.46 1.22 -8.11
N ALA A 342 20.76 1.50 -8.25
CA ALA A 342 21.38 1.65 -9.57
C ALA A 342 21.25 0.37 -10.40
N LYS A 343 21.47 -0.80 -9.78
CA LYS A 343 21.37 -2.11 -10.45
C LYS A 343 19.93 -2.42 -10.87
N ALA A 344 18.96 -2.23 -9.99
CA ALA A 344 17.55 -2.53 -10.28
C ALA A 344 16.97 -1.59 -11.33
N ASN A 345 17.29 -0.29 -11.29
CA ASN A 345 16.92 0.67 -12.33
C ASN A 345 17.51 0.30 -13.69
N ALA A 346 18.78 -0.14 -13.74
CA ALA A 346 19.40 -0.58 -14.98
C ALA A 346 18.77 -1.85 -15.56
N LEU A 347 18.12 -2.67 -14.72
CA LEU A 347 17.42 -3.89 -15.10
C LEU A 347 15.92 -3.68 -15.37
N GLY A 348 15.37 -2.49 -15.09
CA GLY A 348 13.93 -2.23 -15.16
C GLY A 348 13.11 -3.01 -14.12
N LEU A 349 13.72 -3.35 -12.98
CA LEU A 349 13.05 -4.09 -11.89
C LEU A 349 12.38 -3.09 -10.95
N ALA A 350 11.07 -3.23 -10.71
CA ALA A 350 10.39 -2.39 -9.72
C ALA A 350 10.88 -2.73 -8.29
N HIS A 351 11.10 -1.71 -7.45
CA HIS A 351 11.66 -1.91 -6.12
C HIS A 351 11.23 -0.86 -5.11
N ASN A 352 11.59 -1.07 -3.84
CA ASN A 352 11.36 -0.14 -2.74
C ASN A 352 12.62 0.15 -1.88
N PHE A 353 13.83 -0.08 -2.40
CA PHE A 353 15.09 0.04 -1.66
C PHE A 353 15.29 1.38 -0.95
N GLU A 354 14.71 2.46 -1.47
CA GLU A 354 14.72 3.79 -0.87
C GLU A 354 14.08 3.82 0.53
N ASN A 355 13.20 2.87 0.84
CA ASN A 355 12.61 2.72 2.17
C ASN A 355 13.61 2.26 3.23
N LEU A 356 14.79 1.76 2.82
CA LEU A 356 15.88 1.36 3.72
C LEU A 356 16.83 2.52 4.05
N LEU A 357 16.73 3.65 3.34
CA LEU A 357 17.57 4.82 3.62
C LEU A 357 16.97 5.65 4.76
N PRO A 358 17.79 6.09 5.73
CA PRO A 358 17.33 7.02 6.75
C PRO A 358 16.83 8.32 6.09
N ALA A 359 15.81 8.93 6.68
CA ALA A 359 15.42 10.27 6.28
C ALA A 359 16.60 11.23 6.53
N PRO A 360 17.02 12.05 5.55
CA PRO A 360 18.11 13.02 5.75
C PRO A 360 17.82 14.05 6.85
N GLU A 361 16.57 14.16 7.32
CA GLU A 361 16.12 15.10 8.35
C GLU A 361 15.98 14.47 9.76
N LEU A 362 16.11 13.15 9.90
CA LEU A 362 15.97 12.50 11.21
C LEU A 362 17.34 12.41 11.88
N GLN A 363 17.67 13.48 12.61
CA GLN A 363 18.66 13.42 13.69
C GLN A 363 18.27 12.28 14.65
N PRO A 364 19.23 11.52 15.22
CA PRO A 364 18.98 10.41 16.16
C PRO A 364 18.18 10.76 17.43
N ALA A 365 17.81 12.02 17.62
CA ALA A 365 17.09 12.52 18.79
C ALA A 365 15.56 12.22 18.79
N ALA A 366 14.96 11.72 17.71
CA ALA A 366 13.50 11.56 17.63
C ALA A 366 12.94 10.18 18.06
N VAL A 367 13.78 9.29 18.62
CA VAL A 367 13.36 7.96 19.13
C VAL A 367 13.05 7.98 20.63
N LEU A 368 13.28 9.08 21.34
CA LEU A 368 12.92 9.19 22.75
C LEU A 368 12.29 10.56 23.04
N GLY A 369 11.01 10.54 23.40
CA GLY A 369 10.36 11.67 24.05
C GLY A 369 9.37 12.42 23.18
N ASN A 370 8.19 12.61 23.74
CA ASN A 370 7.18 13.56 23.31
C ASN A 370 7.80 14.89 22.82
N SER A 371 7.24 15.46 21.76
CA SER A 371 7.00 16.91 21.52
C SER A 371 7.56 17.59 20.26
N GLU A 372 8.54 17.08 19.51
CA GLU A 372 9.15 17.96 18.47
C GLU A 372 8.54 17.90 17.06
N ILE A 373 7.83 16.83 16.66
CA ILE A 373 6.92 16.90 15.48
C ILE A 373 5.56 17.51 15.89
N ALA A 374 5.28 17.61 17.19
CA ALA A 374 4.06 18.18 17.74
C ALA A 374 4.02 19.72 17.66
N GLY A 375 5.13 20.39 17.32
CA GLY A 375 5.17 21.85 17.27
C GLY A 375 4.28 22.48 16.18
N GLN A 376 4.01 21.77 15.08
CA GLN A 376 3.25 22.33 13.95
C GLN A 376 1.75 21.99 13.96
N TRP A 377 1.35 20.90 14.65
CA TRP A 377 -0.01 20.37 14.60
C TRP A 377 -0.57 20.13 15.99
N PRO A 378 -1.81 20.55 16.29
CA PRO A 378 -2.44 20.29 17.58
C PRO A 378 -2.53 18.78 17.89
N VAL A 379 -2.43 18.44 19.16
CA VAL A 379 -2.81 17.12 19.70
C VAL A 379 -4.22 16.75 19.21
N GLY A 380 -4.43 15.49 18.82
CA GLY A 380 -5.71 15.07 18.27
C GLY A 380 -5.85 15.25 16.76
N HIS A 381 -4.81 15.75 16.06
CA HIS A 381 -4.85 15.99 14.62
C HIS A 381 -4.15 14.89 13.82
N ILE A 382 -4.82 14.29 12.83
CA ILE A 382 -4.29 13.16 12.06
C ILE A 382 -2.99 13.49 11.30
N ALA A 383 -2.80 14.75 10.92
CA ALA A 383 -1.57 15.23 10.30
C ALA A 383 -0.34 15.17 11.24
N GLY A 384 -0.59 15.19 12.56
CA GLY A 384 0.42 15.03 13.60
C GLY A 384 0.64 13.57 14.05
N ALA A 385 -0.23 12.63 13.64
CA ALA A 385 -0.09 11.22 14.05
C ALA A 385 1.24 10.61 13.57
N ARG A 386 1.87 9.78 14.41
CA ARG A 386 3.13 9.10 14.07
C ARG A 386 2.96 8.16 12.88
N CYS A 387 1.97 7.27 12.95
CA CYS A 387 1.61 6.31 11.91
C CYS A 387 0.22 6.64 11.34
N LEU A 388 -0.07 6.18 10.12
CA LEU A 388 -1.36 6.37 9.44
C LEU A 388 -2.09 5.05 9.20
N GLU A 389 -1.45 3.92 9.51
CA GLU A 389 -1.98 2.57 9.28
C GLU A 389 -3.34 2.33 9.95
N PRO A 390 -3.57 2.73 11.22
CA PRO A 390 -4.81 2.41 11.91
C PRO A 390 -6.08 3.03 11.28
N TRP A 391 -5.91 4.01 10.41
CA TRP A 391 -6.99 4.65 9.64
C TRP A 391 -7.07 4.16 8.19
N ARG A 392 -6.02 3.50 7.71
CA ARG A 392 -5.86 3.02 6.34
C ARG A 392 -6.27 1.56 6.20
N GLY A 393 -5.82 0.71 7.12
CA GLY A 393 -5.92 -0.73 7.01
C GLY A 393 -6.45 -1.39 8.27
N LEU A 394 -6.81 -2.66 8.12
CA LEU A 394 -7.19 -3.55 9.21
C LEU A 394 -6.56 -4.92 8.98
N VAL A 395 -6.08 -5.56 10.04
CA VAL A 395 -5.57 -6.94 9.97
C VAL A 395 -6.52 -7.86 10.73
N VAL A 396 -6.85 -9.02 10.19
CA VAL A 396 -7.62 -10.06 10.90
C VAL A 396 -6.75 -11.30 11.04
N SER A 397 -6.38 -11.62 12.28
CA SER A 397 -5.58 -12.78 12.62
C SER A 397 -6.32 -14.11 12.42
N SER A 398 -5.60 -15.22 12.45
CA SER A 398 -6.15 -16.58 12.31
C SER A 398 -7.23 -16.91 13.33
N SER A 399 -7.14 -16.31 14.52
CA SER A 399 -8.09 -16.48 15.62
C SER A 399 -9.32 -15.58 15.52
N GLY A 400 -9.34 -14.69 14.54
CA GLY A 400 -10.43 -13.77 14.24
C GLY A 400 -10.28 -12.39 14.88
N HIS A 401 -9.28 -12.18 15.74
CA HIS A 401 -9.02 -10.86 16.33
C HIS A 401 -8.61 -9.87 15.25
N ALA A 402 -9.20 -8.68 15.30
CA ALA A 402 -9.01 -7.61 14.35
C ALA A 402 -8.13 -6.49 14.93
N LEU A 403 -7.05 -6.17 14.24
CA LEU A 403 -5.86 -5.53 14.77
C LEU A 403 -5.50 -4.29 13.92
N PRO A 404 -4.93 -3.24 14.53
CA PRO A 404 -4.63 -1.98 13.84
C PRO A 404 -3.46 -2.08 12.84
N CYS A 405 -2.62 -3.11 12.95
CA CYS A 405 -1.46 -3.37 12.10
C CYS A 405 -0.99 -4.83 12.31
N CYS A 406 -0.18 -5.37 11.38
CA CYS A 406 0.35 -6.74 11.43
C CYS A 406 1.36 -7.01 12.56
N TYR A 407 1.84 -5.96 13.25
CA TYR A 407 2.72 -6.06 14.42
C TYR A 407 1.99 -6.28 15.74
N PHE A 408 0.68 -6.12 15.75
CA PHE A 408 -0.10 -6.10 16.98
C PHE A 408 -0.80 -7.44 17.13
N TRP A 409 -0.76 -7.99 18.33
CA TRP A 409 -1.69 -9.01 18.76
C TRP A 409 -2.06 -8.76 20.21
N GLU A 410 -3.35 -8.67 20.50
CA GLU A 410 -3.87 -8.49 21.86
C GLU A 410 -5.16 -9.29 22.03
N GLU A 411 -5.31 -9.95 23.18
CA GLU A 411 -6.50 -10.74 23.50
C GLU A 411 -7.77 -9.88 23.61
N LYS A 412 -7.63 -8.62 24.04
CA LYS A 412 -8.75 -7.68 24.17
C LYS A 412 -9.29 -7.14 22.83
N ALA A 413 -8.64 -7.45 21.71
CA ALA A 413 -9.05 -6.95 20.40
C ALA A 413 -10.42 -7.54 20.01
N ASP A 414 -11.25 -6.74 19.34
CA ASP A 414 -12.54 -7.22 18.84
C ASP A 414 -12.35 -8.35 17.81
N SER A 415 -13.25 -9.34 17.79
CA SER A 415 -13.13 -10.51 16.93
C SER A 415 -14.25 -10.61 15.90
N ILE A 416 -13.89 -11.08 14.71
CA ILE A 416 -14.86 -11.40 13.66
C ILE A 416 -15.74 -12.59 14.04
N ARG A 417 -15.38 -13.37 15.07
CA ARG A 417 -16.18 -14.51 15.53
C ARG A 417 -17.57 -14.09 16.02
N ASP A 418 -17.64 -12.96 16.70
CA ASP A 418 -18.83 -12.44 17.36
C ASP A 418 -19.33 -11.10 16.79
N LYS A 419 -18.50 -10.39 16.01
CA LYS A 419 -18.85 -9.08 15.44
C LYS A 419 -18.71 -9.04 13.92
N SER A 420 -19.48 -8.15 13.31
CA SER A 420 -19.33 -7.80 11.89
C SER A 420 -18.08 -6.93 11.68
N LEU A 421 -17.48 -6.98 10.49
CA LEU A 421 -16.33 -6.12 10.16
C LEU A 421 -16.62 -4.63 10.34
N HIS A 422 -17.84 -4.19 10.04
CA HIS A 422 -18.27 -2.81 10.24
C HIS A 422 -18.24 -2.41 11.72
N ASP A 423 -18.79 -3.26 12.59
CA ASP A 423 -18.87 -2.98 14.03
C ASP A 423 -17.49 -3.00 14.68
N ILE A 424 -16.59 -3.86 14.21
CA ILE A 424 -15.18 -3.88 14.60
C ILE A 424 -14.49 -2.58 14.18
N TRP A 425 -14.62 -2.18 12.91
CA TRP A 425 -13.93 -0.99 12.38
C TRP A 425 -14.26 0.30 13.15
N LEU A 426 -15.50 0.40 13.64
CA LEU A 426 -16.00 1.51 14.45
C LEU A 426 -16.09 1.17 15.96
N GLY A 427 -15.53 0.01 16.35
CA GLY A 427 -15.58 -0.54 17.69
C GLY A 427 -14.74 0.25 18.68
N ALA A 428 -14.92 -0.05 19.97
CA ALA A 428 -14.22 0.62 21.05
C ALA A 428 -12.70 0.43 20.93
N TYR A 429 -12.26 -0.80 20.70
CA TYR A 429 -10.84 -1.16 20.60
C TYR A 429 -10.06 -0.31 19.60
N LEU A 430 -10.47 -0.31 18.32
CA LEU A 430 -9.78 0.48 17.29
C LEU A 430 -9.99 1.99 17.47
N THR A 431 -11.11 2.41 18.06
CA THR A 431 -11.37 3.82 18.35
C THR A 431 -10.43 4.35 19.43
N GLU A 432 -10.21 3.59 20.49
CA GLU A 432 -9.27 3.91 21.56
C GLU A 432 -7.83 3.95 21.03
N PHE A 433 -7.41 2.91 20.29
CA PHE A 433 -6.08 2.87 19.67
C PHE A 433 -5.79 4.10 18.79
N ARG A 434 -6.76 4.50 17.96
CA ARG A 434 -6.65 5.71 17.12
C ARG A 434 -6.56 6.98 17.96
N GLN A 435 -7.30 7.08 19.06
CA GLN A 435 -7.27 8.25 19.95
C GLN A 435 -5.91 8.36 20.66
N GLU A 436 -5.39 7.26 21.20
CA GLU A 436 -4.06 7.19 21.79
C GLU A 436 -3.00 7.66 20.79
N MET A 437 -3.02 7.13 19.56
CA MET A 437 -2.08 7.52 18.52
C MET A 437 -2.19 8.99 18.10
N LEU A 438 -3.40 9.56 18.07
CA LEU A 438 -3.60 11.00 17.83
C LEU A 438 -3.10 11.87 18.99
N ASN A 439 -3.09 11.32 20.20
CA ASN A 439 -2.60 11.99 21.40
C ASN A 439 -1.09 11.81 21.62
N GLY A 440 -0.40 11.12 20.70
CA GLY A 440 1.02 10.81 20.82
C GLY A 440 1.33 9.69 21.80
N ILE A 441 0.30 8.99 22.31
CA ILE A 441 0.46 7.81 23.15
C ILE A 441 0.73 6.63 22.23
N LEU A 442 1.99 6.18 22.22
CA LEU A 442 2.42 5.07 21.38
C LEU A 442 2.55 3.78 22.22
N PRO A 443 1.82 2.71 21.85
CA PRO A 443 2.07 1.36 22.37
C PRO A 443 3.52 0.96 22.14
N GLU A 444 4.04 0.04 22.96
CA GLU A 444 5.44 -0.38 22.93
C GLU A 444 5.92 -0.77 21.51
N PRO A 445 5.20 -1.61 20.74
CA PRO A 445 5.66 -1.99 19.38
C PRO A 445 5.71 -0.82 18.41
N CYS A 446 4.92 0.24 18.63
CA CYS A 446 4.93 1.44 17.79
C CYS A 446 6.17 2.33 18.02
N ARG A 447 6.85 2.20 19.18
CA ARG A 447 8.00 3.05 19.54
C ARG A 447 9.27 2.65 18.79
N THR A 448 9.43 1.36 18.52
CA THR A 448 10.60 0.78 17.85
C THR A 448 10.33 0.45 16.37
N CYS A 449 9.08 0.58 15.91
CA CYS A 449 8.72 0.30 14.52
C CYS A 449 9.31 1.34 13.54
N GLY A 450 10.08 0.86 12.56
CA GLY A 450 10.65 1.69 11.49
C GLY A 450 9.70 1.97 10.32
N PHE A 451 8.51 1.38 10.27
CA PHE A 451 7.56 1.56 9.16
C PHE A 451 7.21 3.05 8.90
N PRO A 452 6.93 3.88 9.91
CA PRO A 452 6.60 5.29 9.68
C PRO A 452 7.78 6.15 9.21
N ASP A 453 9.01 5.61 9.16
CA ASP A 453 10.19 6.27 8.62
C ASP A 453 10.45 5.93 7.15
N SER A 454 9.76 4.92 6.62
CA SER A 454 9.81 4.56 5.21
C SER A 454 9.45 5.74 4.31
N LEU A 455 10.11 5.87 3.17
CA LEU A 455 9.85 6.95 2.21
C LEU A 455 8.40 6.95 1.75
N THR A 456 7.82 5.77 1.50
CA THR A 456 6.41 5.63 1.11
C THR A 456 5.45 6.20 2.15
N HIS A 457 5.69 5.93 3.45
CA HIS A 457 4.87 6.49 4.52
C HIS A 457 5.08 7.99 4.69
N ARG A 458 6.34 8.46 4.67
CA ARG A 458 6.66 9.90 4.77
C ARG A 458 5.98 10.72 3.67
N LYS A 459 6.05 10.25 2.41
CA LYS A 459 5.32 10.87 1.28
C LYS A 459 3.80 10.94 1.52
N LEU A 460 3.20 9.87 2.07
CA LEU A 460 1.78 9.88 2.42
C LEU A 460 1.48 10.91 3.50
N LYS A 461 2.33 10.97 4.53
CA LYS A 461 2.19 11.90 5.65
C LYS A 461 2.32 13.36 5.19
N GLU A 462 3.28 13.66 4.32
CA GLU A 462 3.40 14.97 3.67
C GLU A 462 2.13 15.33 2.87
N CYS A 463 1.58 14.38 2.11
CA CYS A 463 0.32 14.59 1.38
C CYS A 463 -0.86 14.86 2.32
N VAL A 464 -0.93 14.16 3.47
CA VAL A 464 -1.95 14.40 4.50
C VAL A 464 -1.79 15.80 5.11
N GLN A 465 -0.56 16.20 5.45
CA GLN A 465 -0.25 17.51 5.99
C GLN A 465 -0.64 18.63 5.00
N GLN A 466 -0.26 18.49 3.73
CA GLN A 466 -0.65 19.43 2.66
C GLN A 466 -2.17 19.49 2.47
N ALA A 467 -2.86 18.34 2.49
CA ALA A 467 -4.31 18.28 2.38
C ALA A 467 -5.02 18.91 3.58
N ALA A 468 -4.45 18.79 4.78
CA ALA A 468 -4.95 19.39 6.00
C ALA A 468 -4.74 20.91 6.05
N SER A 469 -3.62 21.43 5.50
CA SER A 469 -3.29 22.87 5.51
C SER A 469 -3.94 23.69 4.40
N SER A 470 -4.52 23.07 3.37
CA SER A 470 -5.08 23.79 2.22
C SER A 470 -6.25 24.73 2.61
N PRO A 471 -6.39 25.95 2.05
CA PRO A 471 -7.53 26.83 2.30
C PRO A 471 -8.81 26.23 1.68
N GLY A 472 -9.59 25.54 2.50
CA GLY A 472 -10.68 24.64 2.06
C GLY A 472 -10.56 23.24 2.66
N GLY A 473 -9.42 22.92 3.26
CA GLY A 473 -9.23 21.94 4.31
C GLY A 473 -10.27 22.23 5.37
N MET A 474 -11.26 21.37 5.39
CA MET A 474 -12.46 21.56 6.17
C MET A 474 -12.05 21.50 7.63
N SER A 475 -12.05 22.65 8.29
CA SER A 475 -12.11 22.69 9.76
C SER A 475 -13.31 21.87 10.19
N PRO A 476 -13.33 21.30 11.42
CA PRO A 476 -14.50 20.66 11.97
C PRO A 476 -15.56 21.72 12.25
N GLY A 477 -16.14 22.29 11.20
CA GLY A 477 -17.25 23.22 11.29
C GLY A 477 -18.43 22.50 11.91
N ARG A 478 -19.34 23.26 12.51
CA ARG A 478 -20.62 22.81 13.11
C ARG A 478 -21.36 21.70 12.32
N ARG A 479 -21.10 21.57 11.01
CA ARG A 479 -21.62 20.52 10.12
C ARG A 479 -21.07 19.10 10.34
N GLY A 480 -19.82 18.91 10.78
CA GLY A 480 -19.28 17.57 11.09
C GLY A 480 -19.93 16.95 12.33
N LEU A 481 -20.23 17.79 13.33
CA LEU A 481 -21.05 17.43 14.48
C LEU A 481 -22.48 17.09 14.08
N VAL A 482 -23.08 17.86 13.17
CA VAL A 482 -24.42 17.57 12.62
C VAL A 482 -24.42 16.27 11.81
N ALA A 483 -23.38 15.99 11.03
CA ALA A 483 -23.26 14.74 10.28
C ALA A 483 -23.09 13.53 11.23
N LYS A 484 -22.25 13.63 12.26
CA LYS A 484 -22.12 12.60 13.31
C LYS A 484 -23.43 12.38 14.08
N ALA A 485 -24.13 13.46 14.42
CA ALA A 485 -25.43 13.39 15.08
C ALA A 485 -26.47 12.72 14.17
N TRP A 486 -26.54 13.10 12.90
CA TRP A 486 -27.47 12.53 11.93
C TRP A 486 -27.18 11.05 11.65
N ASN A 487 -25.91 10.67 11.47
CA ASN A 487 -25.53 9.29 11.20
C ASN A 487 -25.76 8.40 12.43
N SER A 488 -25.49 8.93 13.64
CA SER A 488 -25.83 8.25 14.90
C SER A 488 -27.34 8.07 15.05
N LEU A 489 -28.13 9.11 14.76
CA LEU A 489 -29.60 9.06 14.78
C LEU A 489 -30.16 8.04 13.80
N ARG A 490 -29.61 7.99 12.58
CA ARG A 490 -30.04 7.06 11.53
C ARG A 490 -29.77 5.61 11.89
N ASN A 491 -28.61 5.33 12.48
CA ASN A 491 -28.15 3.96 12.69
C ASN A 491 -28.50 3.41 14.08
N HIS A 492 -28.79 4.26 15.06
CA HIS A 492 -29.01 3.84 16.45
C HIS A 492 -30.29 4.40 17.09
N GLY A 493 -31.02 5.30 16.41
CA GLY A 493 -32.22 5.91 16.96
C GLY A 493 -31.93 6.92 18.09
N LEU A 494 -32.93 7.75 18.40
CA LEU A 494 -32.75 8.94 19.26
C LEU A 494 -32.24 8.61 20.67
N ARG A 495 -32.78 7.56 21.32
CA ARG A 495 -32.41 7.18 22.70
C ARG A 495 -30.94 6.74 22.81
N ASP A 496 -30.48 5.85 21.93
CA ASP A 496 -29.10 5.37 21.98
C ASP A 496 -28.09 6.41 21.48
N SER A 497 -28.48 7.26 20.52
CA SER A 497 -27.65 8.42 20.13
C SER A 497 -27.41 9.37 21.30
N ILE A 498 -28.44 9.65 22.11
CA ILE A 498 -28.31 10.49 23.32
C ILE A 498 -27.44 9.80 24.36
N ARG A 499 -27.61 8.49 24.57
CA ARG A 499 -26.78 7.70 25.51
C ARG A 499 -25.30 7.74 25.12
N ARG A 500 -24.98 7.45 23.85
CA ARG A 500 -23.62 7.47 23.31
C ARG A 500 -23.00 8.88 23.36
N TYR A 501 -23.78 9.92 23.07
CA TYR A 501 -23.29 11.30 23.20
C TYR A 501 -22.97 11.68 24.65
N ARG A 502 -23.79 11.24 25.62
CA ARG A 502 -23.52 11.44 27.06
C ARG A 502 -22.26 10.68 27.51
N GLN A 503 -22.09 9.44 27.07
CA GLN A 503 -20.88 8.64 27.32
C GLN A 503 -19.63 9.31 26.73
N TRP A 504 -19.68 9.73 25.46
CA TRP A 504 -18.60 10.47 24.81
C TRP A 504 -18.27 11.78 25.55
N ARG A 505 -19.28 12.56 25.97
CA ARG A 505 -19.08 13.77 26.79
C ARG A 505 -18.49 13.48 28.16
N ALA A 506 -18.82 12.35 28.79
CA ALA A 506 -18.25 11.93 30.05
C ALA A 506 -16.76 11.57 29.89
N ILE A 507 -16.41 10.80 28.85
CA ILE A 507 -15.03 10.47 28.48
C ILE A 507 -14.24 11.76 28.20
N GLN A 508 -14.77 12.67 27.40
CA GLN A 508 -14.11 13.94 27.08
C GLN A 508 -13.94 14.88 28.30
N ARG A 509 -14.82 14.77 29.31
CA ARG A 509 -14.67 15.50 30.58
C ARG A 509 -13.65 14.85 31.49
N ALA A 510 -13.57 13.51 31.51
CA ALA A 510 -12.55 12.77 32.25
C ALA A 510 -11.15 13.05 31.68
N LEU A 511 -10.99 13.02 30.36
CA LEU A 511 -9.74 13.34 29.65
C LEU A 511 -9.28 14.80 29.80
N ARG A 512 -10.17 15.71 30.24
CA ARG A 512 -9.83 17.12 30.52
C ARG A 512 -9.59 17.40 32.01
N LYS A 513 -9.78 16.40 32.87
CA LYS A 513 -9.73 16.51 34.33
C LYS A 513 -8.60 15.68 34.96
N GLU A 514 -7.62 15.22 34.18
CA GLU A 514 -6.37 14.80 34.80
C GLU A 514 -5.54 16.05 35.17
N PRO A 515 -5.02 16.13 36.40
CA PRO A 515 -4.30 17.29 36.92
C PRO A 515 -2.98 17.56 36.19
#